data_AF-A0A060WXS1-F1
#
_entry.id   AF-A0A060WXS1-F1
#
_cell.length_a   1.000
_cell.length_b   1.000
_cell.length_c   1.000
_cell.angle_alpha   90.00
_cell.angle_beta   90.00
_cell.angle_gamma   90.00
#
_symmetry.space_group_name_H-M   'P 1'
#
loop_
_entity.id
_entity.type
_entity.pdbx_description
1 polymer ?
#
loop_
_entity_poly.entity_id
_entity_poly.type
_entity_poly.pdbx_seq_one_letter_code
_entity_poly.pdbx_strand_id
1 'polypeptide(L)'
;MINENPDDRPTVEETLNHPLFWKPQRRVEYLRRIGNEKEVGKYSDADQKLLEALKQSATERSFCQWRSKLPSELMKKMDGKQPYPENMLGLLRFIRNLHEHNAEDLESVDLMNMFPDLFGCVYMLAKKQSWNSRPGLKNVFQRDLRS
;
A
#
# COMPACT_ATOMS: atom_id res chain seq x y z
N MET A 1 -5.41 8.11 -20.70
CA MET A 1 -4.85 9.36 -21.29
C MET A 1 -4.63 9.20 -22.79
N ILE A 2 -3.97 8.13 -23.24
CA ILE A 2 -3.68 7.88 -24.67
C ILE A 2 -4.58 6.80 -25.31
N ASN A 3 -5.85 6.71 -24.91
CA ASN A 3 -6.77 5.75 -25.53
C ASN A 3 -6.98 6.15 -27.00
N GLU A 4 -7.01 5.17 -27.90
CA GLU A 4 -7.25 5.40 -29.33
C GLU A 4 -8.59 6.12 -29.54
N ASN A 5 -9.65 5.64 -28.88
CA ASN A 5 -10.94 6.31 -28.83
C ASN A 5 -10.87 7.58 -27.95
N PRO A 6 -11.15 8.78 -28.50
CA PRO A 6 -11.16 10.02 -27.73
C PRO A 6 -12.15 10.03 -26.56
N ASP A 7 -13.31 9.39 -26.71
CA ASP A 7 -14.36 9.38 -25.68
C ASP A 7 -13.99 8.54 -24.45
N ASP A 8 -13.05 7.60 -24.61
CA ASP A 8 -12.52 6.78 -23.52
C ASP A 8 -11.29 7.41 -22.84
N ARG A 9 -10.90 8.62 -23.24
CA ARG A 9 -9.81 9.35 -22.58
C ARG A 9 -10.35 10.02 -21.32
N PRO A 10 -9.64 9.93 -20.19
CA PRO A 10 -10.04 10.64 -19.00
C PRO A 10 -9.96 12.16 -19.25
N THR A 11 -10.90 12.87 -18.65
CA THR A 11 -10.85 14.33 -18.53
C THR A 11 -9.61 14.78 -17.75
N VAL A 12 -9.33 16.08 -17.80
CA VAL A 12 -8.26 16.69 -16.97
C VAL A 12 -8.52 16.46 -15.49
N GLU A 13 -9.78 16.59 -15.05
CA GLU A 13 -10.14 16.39 -13.65
C GLU A 13 -9.93 14.94 -13.20
N GLU A 14 -10.40 13.96 -13.99
CA GLU A 14 -10.17 12.53 -13.72
C GLU A 14 -8.67 12.20 -13.72
N THR A 15 -7.91 12.79 -14.64
CA THR A 15 -6.45 12.62 -14.70
C THR A 15 -5.78 13.16 -13.44
N LEU A 16 -6.14 14.36 -12.99
CA LEU A 16 -5.55 14.96 -11.78
C LEU A 16 -5.98 14.22 -10.50
N ASN A 17 -7.10 13.52 -10.52
CA ASN A 17 -7.54 12.65 -9.42
C ASN A 17 -6.85 11.28 -9.43
N HIS A 18 -6.12 10.96 -10.51
CA HIS A 18 -5.44 9.67 -10.65
C HIS A 18 -4.36 9.49 -9.58
N PRO A 19 -4.22 8.28 -8.98
CA PRO A 19 -3.26 8.05 -7.88
C PRO A 19 -1.79 8.25 -8.23
N LEU A 20 -1.47 8.28 -9.53
CA LEU A 20 -0.14 8.68 -10.02
C LEU A 20 0.25 10.09 -9.53
N PHE A 21 -0.69 11.02 -9.41
CA PHE A 21 -0.42 12.39 -8.99
C PHE A 21 -0.58 12.62 -7.49
N TRP A 22 -0.81 11.56 -6.71
CA TRP A 22 -0.92 11.69 -5.26
C TRP A 22 0.44 12.03 -4.63
N LYS A 23 0.40 12.96 -3.68
CA LYS A 23 1.54 13.28 -2.80
C LYS A 23 1.96 12.03 -2.01
N PRO A 24 3.24 11.88 -1.65
CA PRO A 24 3.76 10.74 -0.88
C PRO A 24 2.93 10.39 0.35
N GLN A 25 2.51 11.39 1.12
CA GLN A 25 1.73 11.21 2.35
C GLN A 25 0.39 10.51 2.07
N ARG A 26 -0.30 10.89 0.99
CA ARG A 26 -1.57 10.26 0.57
C ARG A 26 -1.37 8.82 0.10
N ARG A 27 -0.23 8.52 -0.52
CA ARG A 27 0.13 7.14 -0.92
C ARG A 27 0.42 6.27 0.31
N VAL A 28 1.13 6.78 1.31
CA VAL A 28 1.38 6.07 2.58
C VAL A 28 0.07 5.84 3.33
N GLU A 29 -0.80 6.86 3.41
CA GLU A 29 -2.15 6.75 3.98
C GLU A 29 -2.97 5.65 3.29
N TYR A 30 -2.92 5.59 1.96
CA TYR A 30 -3.57 4.53 1.20
C TYR A 30 -3.02 3.15 1.57
N LEU A 31 -1.70 2.97 1.61
CA LEU A 31 -1.06 1.70 2.01
C LEU A 31 -1.48 1.28 3.43
N ARG A 32 -1.54 2.23 4.36
CA ARG A 32 -2.03 2.00 5.73
C ARG A 32 -3.45 1.45 5.73
N ARG A 33 -4.36 2.05 4.96
CA ARG A 33 -5.76 1.57 4.87
C ARG A 33 -5.87 0.21 4.23
N ILE A 34 -5.07 -0.09 3.20
CA ILE A 34 -5.00 -1.44 2.65
C ILE A 34 -4.50 -2.44 3.71
N GLY A 35 -3.54 -2.04 4.55
CA GLY A 35 -3.10 -2.81 5.72
C GLY A 35 -4.21 -3.15 6.73
N ASN A 36 -5.30 -2.38 6.72
CA ASN A 36 -6.49 -2.56 7.56
C ASN A 36 -7.60 -3.39 6.90
N GLU A 37 -7.52 -3.68 5.60
CA GLU A 37 -8.49 -4.56 4.96
C GLU A 37 -8.45 -5.95 5.59
N LYS A 38 -9.62 -6.58 5.76
CA LYS A 38 -9.76 -7.82 6.55
C LYS A 38 -8.86 -8.94 6.04
N GLU A 39 -8.73 -9.06 4.72
CA GLU A 39 -7.91 -10.04 4.03
C GLU A 39 -6.41 -9.82 4.26
N VAL A 40 -6.01 -8.57 4.57
CA VAL A 40 -4.63 -8.21 4.92
C VAL A 40 -4.38 -8.35 6.43
N GLY A 41 -5.36 -7.96 7.24
CA GLY A 41 -5.27 -7.96 8.69
C GLY A 41 -5.44 -9.33 9.34
N LYS A 42 -6.27 -10.23 8.78
CA LYS A 42 -6.58 -11.56 9.31
C LYS A 42 -6.17 -12.65 8.33
N TYR A 43 -4.94 -13.12 8.48
CA TYR A 43 -4.31 -14.16 7.67
C TYR A 43 -5.11 -15.49 7.58
N SER A 44 -5.92 -15.82 8.59
CA SER A 44 -6.68 -17.08 8.65
C SER A 44 -7.82 -17.18 7.63
N ASP A 45 -8.32 -16.05 7.13
CA ASP A 45 -9.55 -15.99 6.34
C ASP A 45 -9.28 -15.59 4.88
N ALA A 46 -8.00 -15.40 4.50
CA ALA A 46 -7.62 -14.94 3.17
C ALA A 46 -7.63 -16.10 2.15
N ASP A 47 -8.23 -15.86 0.97
CA ASP A 47 -8.22 -16.80 -0.15
C ASP A 47 -6.76 -17.18 -0.50
N GLN A 48 -6.48 -18.48 -0.58
CA GLN A 48 -5.17 -19.02 -0.96
C GLN A 48 -4.65 -18.40 -2.28
N LYS A 49 -5.53 -18.11 -3.24
CA LYS A 49 -5.14 -17.45 -4.51
C LYS A 49 -4.67 -16.01 -4.30
N LEU A 50 -5.28 -15.29 -3.35
CA LEU A 50 -4.85 -13.94 -2.97
C LEU A 50 -3.49 -13.99 -2.27
N LEU A 51 -3.30 -14.97 -1.37
CA LEU A 51 -2.02 -15.18 -0.69
C LEU A 51 -0.89 -15.50 -1.67
N GLU A 52 -1.14 -16.34 -2.67
CA GLU A 52 -0.13 -16.66 -3.70
C GLU A 52 0.17 -15.46 -4.61
N ALA A 53 -0.83 -14.67 -5.01
CA ALA A 53 -0.60 -13.43 -5.76
C ALA A 53 0.24 -12.41 -4.97
N LEU A 54 -0.02 -12.31 -3.65
CA LEU A 54 0.74 -11.46 -2.73
C LEU A 54 2.19 -11.94 -2.55
N LYS A 55 2.43 -13.26 -2.51
CA LYS A 55 3.78 -13.85 -2.41
C LYS A 55 4.57 -13.69 -3.71
N GLN A 56 4.00 -14.05 -4.85
CA GLN A 56 4.67 -13.99 -6.16
C GLN A 56 5.05 -12.56 -6.55
N SER A 57 4.30 -11.57 -6.07
CA SER A 57 4.59 -10.16 -6.33
C SER A 57 5.91 -9.67 -5.70
N ALA A 58 6.55 -10.42 -4.80
CA ALA A 58 7.71 -9.95 -4.04
C ALA A 58 9.09 -10.34 -4.62
N THR A 59 9.18 -11.31 -5.54
CA THR A 59 10.48 -11.95 -5.85
C THR A 59 11.47 -11.07 -6.62
N GLU A 60 11.01 -9.98 -7.27
CA GLU A 60 11.88 -9.07 -8.05
C GLU A 60 11.53 -7.58 -7.85
N ARG A 61 10.87 -7.25 -6.74
CA ARG A 61 10.42 -5.88 -6.45
C ARG A 61 11.35 -5.16 -5.50
N SER A 62 11.23 -3.84 -5.44
CA SER A 62 12.04 -3.03 -4.52
C SER A 62 11.82 -3.40 -3.04
N PHE A 63 10.66 -3.96 -2.70
CA PHE A 63 10.31 -4.48 -1.38
C PHE A 63 10.59 -5.98 -1.20
N CYS A 64 11.30 -6.64 -2.13
CA CYS A 64 11.87 -7.95 -1.86
C CYS A 64 12.83 -7.84 -0.68
N GLN A 65 12.73 -8.75 0.29
CA GLN A 65 13.55 -8.70 1.51
C GLN A 65 13.46 -7.35 2.24
N TRP A 66 12.28 -6.73 2.28
CA TRP A 66 12.05 -5.41 2.89
C TRP A 66 12.51 -5.32 4.36
N ARG A 67 12.51 -6.42 5.11
CA ARG A 67 12.90 -6.41 6.53
C ARG A 67 14.37 -6.04 6.72
N SER A 68 15.25 -6.48 5.82
CA SER A 68 16.68 -6.12 5.90
C SER A 68 16.97 -4.71 5.38
N LYS A 69 16.03 -4.11 4.67
CA LYS A 69 16.14 -2.74 4.12
C LYS A 69 15.74 -1.68 5.15
N LEU A 70 14.90 -2.03 6.13
CA LEU A 70 14.50 -1.13 7.20
C LEU A 70 15.56 -1.07 8.32
N PRO A 71 15.63 0.05 9.08
CA PRO A 71 16.55 0.16 10.21
C PRO A 71 16.34 -0.98 11.23
N SER A 72 17.43 -1.58 11.69
CA SER A 72 17.38 -2.74 12.61
C SER A 72 16.67 -2.41 13.93
N GLU A 73 16.84 -1.20 14.45
CA GLU A 73 16.21 -0.76 15.69
C GLU A 73 14.70 -0.65 15.53
N LEU A 74 14.24 -0.18 14.37
CA LEU A 74 12.82 -0.13 14.03
C LEU A 74 12.23 -1.55 13.95
N MET A 75 12.95 -2.47 13.29
CA MET A 75 12.53 -3.88 13.21
C MET A 75 12.45 -4.53 14.59
N LYS A 76 13.45 -4.33 15.46
CA LYS A 76 13.43 -4.85 16.85
C LYS A 76 12.29 -4.28 17.68
N LYS A 77 11.96 -2.99 17.49
CA LYS A 77 10.86 -2.32 18.20
C LYS A 77 9.50 -2.88 17.80
N MET A 78 9.35 -3.25 16.53
CA MET A 78 8.07 -3.68 15.96
C MET A 78 7.88 -5.19 15.89
N ASP A 79 8.96 -5.98 15.88
CA ASP A 79 8.90 -7.43 15.91
C ASP A 79 8.37 -7.87 17.29
N GLY A 80 7.13 -8.34 17.30
CA GLY A 80 6.49 -8.92 18.49
C GLY A 80 6.90 -10.38 18.70
N LYS A 81 5.97 -11.21 19.18
CA LYS A 81 6.20 -12.65 19.41
C LYS A 81 6.48 -13.44 18.13
N GLN A 82 5.96 -12.98 16.98
CA GLN A 82 6.16 -13.62 15.69
C GLN A 82 6.68 -12.58 14.67
N PRO A 83 7.75 -12.90 13.93
CA PRO A 83 8.26 -12.03 12.88
C PRO A 83 7.24 -11.80 11.76
N TYR A 84 7.24 -10.61 11.15
CA TYR A 84 6.44 -10.35 9.94
C TYR A 84 6.94 -11.22 8.77
N PRO A 85 6.06 -11.76 7.92
CA PRO A 85 6.48 -12.53 6.75
C PRO A 85 7.19 -11.63 5.72
N GLU A 86 8.18 -12.19 5.03
CA GLU A 86 9.00 -11.49 4.02
C GLU A 86 8.26 -11.34 2.68
N ASN A 87 7.09 -10.71 2.68
CA ASN A 87 6.27 -10.47 1.48
C ASN A 87 5.46 -9.17 1.61
N MET A 88 4.74 -8.80 0.54
CA MET A 88 3.92 -7.58 0.48
C MET A 88 2.92 -7.50 1.63
N LEU A 89 2.31 -8.63 2.01
CA LEU A 89 1.34 -8.70 3.10
C LEU A 89 2.00 -8.33 4.44
N GLY A 90 3.17 -8.89 4.73
CA GLY A 90 3.94 -8.57 5.93
C GLY A 90 4.30 -7.10 5.99
N LEU A 91 4.73 -6.52 4.87
CA LEU A 91 5.05 -5.10 4.79
C LEU A 91 3.83 -4.20 5.01
N LEU A 92 2.67 -4.51 4.42
CA LEU A 92 1.44 -3.74 4.63
C LEU A 92 0.98 -3.77 6.09
N ARG A 93 1.07 -4.93 6.74
CA ARG A 93 0.79 -5.08 8.18
C ARG A 93 1.78 -4.29 9.03
N PHE A 94 3.06 -4.34 8.67
CA PHE A 94 4.10 -3.57 9.34
C PHE A 94 3.83 -2.06 9.24
N ILE A 95 3.55 -1.53 8.04
CA ILE A 95 3.25 -0.10 7.82
C ILE A 95 2.05 0.33 8.66
N ARG A 96 0.97 -0.46 8.66
CA ARG A 96 -0.20 -0.19 9.50
C ARG A 96 0.17 -0.16 10.99
N ASN A 97 0.81 -1.21 11.48
CA ASN A 97 1.16 -1.32 12.91
C ASN A 97 2.13 -0.22 13.34
N LEU A 98 3.08 0.14 12.48
CA LEU A 98 4.03 1.21 12.76
C LEU A 98 3.31 2.53 12.90
N HIS A 99 2.38 2.85 11.99
CA HIS A 99 1.53 4.03 12.13
C HIS A 99 0.73 4.03 13.46
N GLU A 100 0.09 2.92 13.79
CA GLU A 100 -0.79 2.82 14.96
C GLU A 100 -0.04 2.95 16.30
N HIS A 101 1.19 2.44 16.38
CA HIS A 101 1.96 2.44 17.62
C HIS A 101 3.02 3.55 17.69
N ASN A 102 3.56 4.00 16.55
CA ASN A 102 4.68 4.94 16.48
C ASN A 102 4.64 5.77 15.17
N ALA A 103 3.69 6.70 15.07
CA ALA A 103 3.54 7.53 13.86
C ALA A 103 4.82 8.31 13.49
N GLU A 104 5.57 8.81 14.49
CA GLU A 104 6.85 9.52 14.28
C GLU A 104 7.90 8.65 13.59
N ASP A 105 7.99 7.37 13.96
CA ASP A 105 8.92 6.43 13.33
C ASP A 105 8.54 6.17 11.87
N LEU A 106 7.23 6.12 11.55
CA LEU A 106 6.79 5.98 10.16
C LEU A 106 7.17 7.21 9.32
N GLU A 107 7.05 8.42 9.88
CA GLU A 107 7.45 9.65 9.20
C GLU A 107 8.97 9.74 8.97
N SER A 108 9.76 9.07 9.83
CA SER A 108 11.23 8.99 9.67
C SER A 108 11.68 8.09 8.51
N VAL A 109 10.79 7.23 7.99
CA VAL A 109 11.09 6.27 6.91
C VAL A 109 10.45 6.73 5.61
N ASP A 110 11.27 7.06 4.61
CA ASP A 110 10.76 7.37 3.27
C ASP A 110 10.41 6.10 2.49
N LEU A 111 9.22 5.55 2.77
CA LEU A 111 8.69 4.36 2.11
C LEU A 111 8.57 4.52 0.59
N MET A 112 8.33 5.74 0.09
CA MET A 112 8.17 5.97 -1.35
C MET A 112 9.51 5.92 -2.08
N ASN A 113 10.58 6.36 -1.42
CA ASN A 113 11.94 6.25 -1.95
C ASN A 113 12.54 4.84 -1.77
N MET A 114 12.32 4.22 -0.61
CA MET A 114 12.83 2.87 -0.32
C MET A 114 12.13 1.81 -1.17
N PHE A 115 10.82 1.97 -1.39
CA PHE A 115 9.99 0.99 -2.09
C PHE A 115 9.16 1.60 -3.24
N PRO A 116 9.80 2.11 -4.31
CA PRO A 116 9.14 2.91 -5.35
C PRO A 116 8.01 2.19 -6.11
N ASP A 117 8.06 0.86 -6.21
CA ASP A 117 7.05 0.05 -6.90
C ASP A 117 5.92 -0.46 -5.97
N LEU A 118 6.08 -0.36 -4.64
CA LEU A 118 5.12 -0.90 -3.66
C LEU A 118 3.73 -0.32 -3.87
N PHE A 119 3.63 1.01 -3.97
CA PHE A 119 2.34 1.69 -4.15
C PHE A 119 1.61 1.22 -5.41
N GLY A 120 2.31 1.15 -6.54
CA GLY A 120 1.72 0.72 -7.81
C GLY A 120 1.25 -0.74 -7.74
N CYS A 121 2.06 -1.64 -7.18
CA CYS A 121 1.70 -3.04 -7.03
C CYS A 121 0.47 -3.23 -6.12
N VAL A 122 0.44 -2.56 -4.97
CA VAL A 122 -0.68 -2.63 -4.02
C VAL A 122 -1.94 -2.03 -4.63
N TYR A 123 -1.83 -0.89 -5.32
CA TYR A 123 -2.96 -0.26 -5.99
C TYR A 123 -3.58 -1.17 -7.06
N MET A 124 -2.74 -1.82 -7.88
CA MET A 124 -3.22 -2.74 -8.91
C MET A 124 -3.86 -3.98 -8.32
N LEU A 125 -3.31 -4.53 -7.24
CA LEU A 125 -3.92 -5.63 -6.50
C LEU A 125 -5.30 -5.22 -5.95
N ALA A 126 -5.35 -4.12 -5.22
CA ALA A 126 -6.58 -3.60 -4.62
C ALA A 126 -7.65 -3.29 -5.70
N LYS A 127 -7.23 -2.80 -6.87
CA LYS A 127 -8.11 -2.61 -8.02
C LYS A 127 -8.67 -3.94 -8.53
N LYS A 128 -7.83 -4.97 -8.70
CA LYS A 128 -8.24 -6.32 -9.14
C LYS A 128 -9.23 -6.97 -8.17
N GLN A 129 -9.08 -6.70 -6.88
CA GLN A 129 -9.95 -7.21 -5.82
C GLN A 129 -11.15 -6.29 -5.51
N SER A 130 -11.33 -5.21 -6.29
CA SER A 130 -12.40 -4.21 -6.08
C SER A 130 -12.38 -3.54 -4.69
N TRP A 131 -11.23 -3.53 -4.00
CA TRP A 131 -11.07 -2.92 -2.68
C TRP A 131 -11.17 -1.39 -2.75
N ASN A 132 -10.71 -0.77 -3.83
CA ASN A 132 -10.75 0.69 -3.99
C ASN A 132 -12.16 1.31 -3.91
N SER A 133 -13.20 0.49 -4.15
CA SER A 133 -14.60 0.90 -4.06
C SER A 133 -15.20 0.70 -2.66
N ARG A 134 -14.46 0.13 -1.70
CA ARG A 134 -14.95 -0.12 -0.33
C ARG A 134 -15.10 1.18 0.45
N PRO A 135 -16.10 1.30 1.35
CA PRO A 135 -16.35 2.53 2.09
C PRO A 135 -15.13 3.11 2.83
N GLY A 136 -14.29 2.26 3.43
CA GLY A 136 -13.08 2.70 4.15
C GLY A 136 -11.99 3.33 3.26
N LEU A 137 -12.00 3.01 1.97
CA LEU A 137 -11.02 3.47 0.98
C LEU A 137 -11.54 4.62 0.11
N LYS A 138 -12.86 4.75 -0.07
CA LYS A 138 -13.49 5.81 -0.89
C LYS A 138 -12.98 7.21 -0.54
N ASN A 139 -12.86 7.52 0.74
CA ASN A 139 -12.45 8.85 1.18
C ASN A 139 -10.98 9.16 0.85
N VAL A 140 -10.13 8.15 0.64
CA VAL A 140 -8.74 8.38 0.18
C VAL A 140 -8.72 8.94 -1.23
N PHE A 141 -9.75 8.69 -2.05
CA PHE A 141 -9.85 9.18 -3.42
C PHE A 141 -10.48 10.58 -3.52
N GLN A 142 -11.11 11.06 -2.46
CA GLN A 142 -11.61 12.44 -2.40
C GLN A 142 -10.43 13.40 -2.29
N ARG A 143 -10.40 14.45 -3.11
CA ARG A 143 -9.40 15.52 -2.97
C ARG A 143 -9.70 16.33 -1.71
N ASP A 144 -8.66 16.67 -0.97
CA ASP A 144 -8.72 17.79 -0.06
C ASP A 144 -8.84 19.07 -0.90
N LEU A 145 -10.06 19.59 -1.05
CA LEU A 145 -10.32 20.86 -1.73
C LEU A 145 -9.94 22.08 -0.87
N ARG A 146 -9.14 21.89 0.18
CA ARG A 146 -8.67 23.00 1.02
C ARG A 146 -7.56 23.73 0.27
N SER A 147 -7.98 24.85 -0.31
CA SER A 147 -7.14 25.89 -0.92
C SER A 147 -6.39 26.66 0.16
#